data_AF-A0A842L577-F1
#
_entry.id   AF-A0A842L577-F1
#
_cell.length_a   1.000
_cell.length_b   1.000
_cell.length_c   1.000
_cell.angle_alpha   90.00
_cell.angle_beta   90.00
_cell.angle_gamma   90.00
#
_symmetry.space_group_name_H-M   'P 1'
#
loop_
_entity.id
_entity.type
_entity.pdbx_description
1 polymer ?
#
loop_
_entity_poly.entity_id
_entity_poly.type
_entity_poly.pdbx_seq_one_letter_code
_entity_poly.pdbx_strand_id
1 'polypeptide(L)' 'MREELKRMLKVDILEIEYEGDKVIVYVPKDQVRIAVGSGGSAVRAAELVLGKKIEIRGR' A
#
# COMPACT_ATOMS: atom_id res chain seq x y z
N MET A 1 -10.45 2.81 5.76
CA MET A 1 -9.09 3.12 5.25
C MET A 1 -8.08 1.99 5.47
N ARG A 2 -7.68 1.65 6.71
CA ARG A 2 -6.75 0.52 6.95
C ARG A 2 -7.27 -0.82 6.45
N GLU A 3 -8.53 -1.15 6.73
CA GLU A 3 -9.14 -2.39 6.24
C GLU A 3 -9.32 -2.43 4.72
N GLU A 4 -9.55 -1.27 4.12
CA GLU A 4 -9.75 -1.16 2.67
C GLU A 4 -8.44 -1.39 1.92
N LEU A 5 -7.35 -0.77 2.39
CA LEU A 5 -5.99 -1.04 1.93
C LEU A 5 -5.59 -2.50 2.18
N LYS A 6 -5.96 -3.08 3.33
CA LYS A 6 -5.69 -4.49 3.64
C LYS A 6 -6.35 -5.43 2.61
N ARG A 7 -7.61 -5.15 2.24
CA ARG A 7 -8.34 -5.92 1.22
C ARG A 7 -7.76 -5.73 -0.19
N MET A 8 -7.38 -4.51 -0.55
CA MET A 8 -6.84 -4.18 -1.88
C MET A 8 -5.45 -4.76 -2.09
N LEU A 9 -4.54 -4.55 -1.13
CA LEU A 9 -3.14 -4.96 -1.23
C LEU A 9 -2.94 -6.44 -0.85
N LYS A 10 -3.94 -7.08 -0.24
CA LYS A 10 -3.93 -8.49 0.21
C LYS A 10 -2.72 -8.84 1.11
N VAL A 11 -2.31 -7.90 1.94
CA VAL A 11 -1.16 -8.02 2.85
C VAL A 11 -1.50 -7.45 4.22
N ASP A 12 -0.73 -7.85 5.23
CA ASP A 12 -0.80 -7.22 6.53
C ASP A 12 -0.17 -5.84 6.51
N ILE A 13 -0.85 -4.88 7.13
CA ILE A 13 -0.41 -3.50 7.23
C ILE A 13 0.07 -3.25 8.65
N LEU A 14 1.38 -3.09 8.80
CA LEU A 14 2.01 -2.76 10.08
C LEU A 14 1.67 -1.34 10.49
N GLU A 15 1.79 -0.39 9.56
CA GLU A 15 1.64 1.03 9.84
C GLU A 15 1.24 1.81 8.58
N ILE A 16 0.58 2.95 8.77
CA ILE A 16 0.22 3.87 7.69
C ILE A 16 0.60 5.28 8.13
N GLU A 17 1.44 5.94 7.33
CA GLU A 17 1.81 7.35 7.50
C GLU A 17 1.22 8.19 6.37
N TYR A 18 0.79 9.41 6.70
CA TYR A 18 0.28 10.37 5.75
C TYR A 18 1.25 11.54 5.65
N GLU A 19 1.80 11.75 4.47
CA GLU A 19 2.71 12.86 4.18
C GLU A 19 2.13 13.68 3.01
N GLY A 20 1.29 14.65 3.33
CA GLY A 20 0.63 15.50 2.32
C GLY A 20 -0.21 14.70 1.32
N ASP A 21 0.26 14.66 0.07
CA ASP A 21 -0.40 13.97 -1.05
C ASP A 21 0.03 12.52 -1.25
N LYS A 22 0.93 12.02 -0.40
CA LYS A 22 1.34 10.60 -0.38
C LYS A 22 0.91 9.88 0.89
N VAL A 23 0.66 8.59 0.75
CA VAL A 23 0.38 7.64 1.82
C VAL A 23 1.51 6.61 1.83
N ILE A 24 2.22 6.48 2.94
CA ILE A 24 3.24 5.45 3.11
C ILE A 24 2.60 4.29 3.86
N VAL A 25 2.64 3.11 3.27
CA VAL A 25 2.11 1.88 3.87
C VAL A 25 3.27 0.96 4.20
N TYR A 26 3.45 0.69 5.49
CA TYR A 26 4.46 -0.24 5.97
C TYR A 26 3.86 -1.64 6.05
N VAL A 27 4.54 -2.58 5.41
CA VAL A 27 4.15 -4.00 5.33
C VAL A 27 5.36 -4.86 5.73
N PRO A 28 5.16 -6.12 6.14
CA PRO A 28 6.26 -7.04 6.37
C PRO A 28 7.15 -7.16 5.12
N LYS A 29 8.48 -7.20 5.31
CA LYS A 29 9.45 -7.24 4.19
C LYS A 29 9.18 -8.36 3.18
N ASP A 30 8.74 -9.52 3.64
CA ASP A 30 8.37 -10.67 2.81
C ASP A 30 7.11 -10.43 1.96
N GLN A 31 6.26 -9.50 2.38
CA GLN A 31 4.99 -9.18 1.71
C GLN A 31 5.06 -7.96 0.78
N VAL A 32 6.16 -7.21 0.75
CA VAL A 32 6.31 -6.03 -0.12
C VAL A 32 5.99 -6.35 -1.57
N ARG A 33 6.50 -7.48 -2.09
CA ARG A 33 6.29 -7.86 -3.48
C ARG A 33 4.82 -8.19 -3.78
N ILE A 34 4.09 -8.73 -2.80
CA ILE A 34 2.65 -9.01 -2.90
C ILE A 34 1.87 -7.70 -2.89
N ALA A 35 2.21 -6.81 -1.97
CA ALA A 35 1.58 -5.51 -1.80
C ALA A 35 1.75 -4.60 -3.04
N VAL A 36 2.92 -4.66 -3.69
CA VAL A 36 3.19 -3.98 -4.96
C VAL A 36 2.38 -4.61 -6.11
N GLY A 37 2.28 -5.94 -6.11
CA GLY A 37 1.66 -6.72 -7.18
C GLY A 37 2.53 -6.76 -8.44
N SER A 38 2.14 -7.58 -9.42
CA SER A 38 2.86 -7.71 -10.69
C SER A 38 2.98 -6.35 -11.38
N GLY A 39 4.20 -5.84 -11.52
CA GLY A 39 4.49 -4.55 -12.14
C GLY A 39 3.91 -3.32 -11.42
N GLY A 40 3.57 -3.41 -10.13
CA GLY A 40 2.97 -2.30 -9.39
C GLY A 40 1.45 -2.15 -9.57
N SER A 41 0.78 -3.18 -10.11
CA SER A 41 -0.67 -3.15 -10.38
C SER A 41 -1.53 -2.90 -9.14
N ALA A 42 -1.20 -3.51 -8.00
CA ALA A 42 -1.98 -3.37 -6.78
C ALA A 42 -1.86 -1.95 -6.20
N VAL A 43 -0.63 -1.40 -6.20
CA VAL A 43 -0.38 -0.01 -5.78
C VAL A 43 -1.12 0.98 -6.68
N ARG A 44 -1.02 0.83 -8.01
CA ARG A 44 -1.73 1.71 -8.95
C ARG A 44 -3.24 1.68 -8.75
N ALA A 45 -3.82 0.51 -8.53
CA ALA A 45 -5.25 0.40 -8.25
C ALA A 45 -5.63 1.15 -6.96
N ALA A 46 -4.84 1.01 -5.90
CA ALA A 46 -5.05 1.73 -4.65
C ALA A 46 -4.85 3.25 -4.82
N GLU A 47 -3.86 3.70 -5.60
CA GLU A 47 -3.65 5.12 -5.92
C GLU A 47 -4.86 5.74 -6.63
N LEU A 48 -5.45 5.01 -7.59
CA LEU A 48 -6.63 5.46 -8.33
C LEU A 48 -7.86 5.59 -7.43
N VAL A 49 -8.06 4.67 -6.49
CA VAL A 49 -9.22 4.71 -5.59
C VAL A 49 -9.06 5.79 -4.52
N LEU A 50 -7.85 5.94 -3.97
CA LEU A 50 -7.59 6.91 -2.90
C LEU A 50 -7.30 8.33 -3.41
N GLY A 51 -7.06 8.48 -4.72
CA GLY A 51 -6.70 9.77 -5.33
C GLY A 51 -5.39 10.34 -4.78
N LYS A 52 -4.52 9.49 -4.22
CA LYS A 52 -3.26 9.86 -3.56
C LYS A 52 -2.15 8.94 -4.01
N LYS A 53 -0.91 9.44 -3.96
CA LYS A 53 0.28 8.61 -4.21
C LYS A 53 0.47 7.60 -3.09
N ILE A 54 0.83 6.37 -3.42
CA ILE A 54 1.05 5.31 -2.43
C ILE A 54 2.47 4.78 -2.55
N GLU A 55 3.18 4.80 -1.43
CA GLU A 55 4.52 4.24 -1.32
C GLU A 55 4.49 3.05 -0.35
N ILE A 56 4.98 1.90 -0.80
CA ILE A 56 5.06 0.71 0.04
C ILE A 56 6.47 0.53 0.55
N ARG A 57 6.62 0.37 1.87
CA ARG A 57 7.91 0.14 2.53
C ARG A 57 7.87 -1.16 3.32
N GLY A 58 8.92 -1.95 3.17
CA GLY A 58 9.13 -3.16 3.96
C GLY A 58 9.75 -2.83 5.31
N ARG A 59 9.05 -3.14 6.40
CA ARG A 59 9.57 -3.00 7.77
C ARG A 59 9.84 -4.37 8.39
#